data_AF-A0A1V4UZG2-F1
#
_entry.id   AF-A0A1V4UZG2-F1
#
_cell.length_a   1.000
_cell.length_b   1.000
_cell.length_c   1.000
_cell.angle_alpha   90.00
_cell.angle_beta   90.00
_cell.angle_gamma   90.00
#
_symmetry.space_group_name_H-M   'P 1'
#
loop_
_entity.id
_entity.type
_entity.pdbx_description
1 polymer ?
#
loop_
_entity_poly.entity_id
_entity_poly.type
_entity_poly.pdbx_seq_one_letter_code
_entity_poly.pdbx_strand_id
1 'polypeptide(L)'
;MAATLALQLWRFRLDFLVEAEQGYFLRDRLNRDCVMLEEGACRAYPGRPIQCRTYPFWLEILKSSESWQEEGTRCPGIGRGRLWSFSEIRGIMGQV
;
A
#
# COMPACT_ATOMS: atom_id res chain seq x y z
N MET A 1 0.38 -2.91 11.76
CA MET A 1 1.20 -1.68 11.83
C MET A 1 1.63 -1.32 13.25
N ALA A 2 0.72 -1.13 14.21
CA ALA A 2 1.06 -0.71 15.59
C ALA A 2 2.19 -1.53 16.23
N ALA A 3 2.11 -2.87 16.17
CA ALA A 3 3.14 -3.76 16.71
C ALA A 3 4.53 -3.54 16.07
N THR A 4 4.58 -3.30 14.75
CA THR A 4 5.82 -2.99 14.02
C THR A 4 6.46 -1.70 14.51
N LEU A 5 5.66 -0.74 14.98
CA LEU A 5 6.12 0.52 15.55
C LEU A 5 6.33 0.45 17.07
N ALA A 6 6.17 -0.72 17.68
CA ALA A 6 6.16 -0.90 19.14
C ALA A 6 5.17 0.02 19.88
N LEU A 7 4.03 0.30 19.25
CA LEU A 7 2.97 1.14 19.80
C LEU A 7 1.77 0.32 20.27
N GLN A 8 1.12 0.80 21.32
CA GLN A 8 -0.20 0.33 21.72
C GLN A 8 -1.24 0.68 20.64
N LEU A 9 -2.24 -0.19 20.46
CA LEU A 9 -3.27 -0.02 19.42
C LEU A 9 -4.02 1.31 19.54
N TRP A 10 -4.40 1.70 20.77
CA TRP A 10 -5.12 2.95 21.02
C TRP A 10 -4.28 4.17 20.58
N ARG A 11 -2.97 4.14 20.87
CA ARG A 11 -2.05 5.22 20.52
C ARG A 11 -1.88 5.31 19.01
N PHE A 12 -1.73 4.15 18.35
CA PHE A 12 -1.66 4.09 16.90
C PHE A 12 -2.92 4.65 16.23
N ARG A 13 -4.11 4.32 16.76
CA ARG A 13 -5.39 4.83 16.22
C ARG A 13 -5.48 6.35 16.32
N LEU A 14 -5.16 6.93 17.49
CA LEU A 14 -5.23 8.38 17.68
C LEU A 14 -4.27 9.13 16.74
N ASP A 15 -3.01 8.68 16.70
CA ASP A 15 -1.94 9.40 16.02
C ASP A 15 -2.01 9.25 14.48
N PHE A 16 -2.38 8.06 13.98
CA PHE A 16 -2.16 7.72 12.57
C PHE A 16 -3.41 7.39 11.77
N LEU A 17 -4.57 7.21 12.41
CA LEU A 17 -5.79 6.83 11.72
C LEU A 17 -6.81 7.96 11.66
N VAL A 18 -7.56 7.98 10.56
CA VAL A 18 -8.81 8.73 10.40
C VAL A 18 -9.95 7.72 10.38
N GLU A 19 -10.96 7.94 11.20
CA GLU A 19 -12.18 7.14 11.20
C GLU A 19 -13.12 7.63 10.09
N ALA A 20 -13.71 6.68 9.38
CA ALA A 20 -14.64 6.90 8.28
C ALA A 20 -15.77 5.86 8.34
N GLU A 21 -16.82 6.02 7.54
CA GLU A 21 -17.99 5.13 7.56
C GLU A 21 -17.62 3.65 7.38
N GLN A 22 -16.62 3.36 6.55
CA GLN A 22 -16.23 2.01 6.15
C GLN A 22 -15.02 1.47 6.94
N GLY A 23 -14.59 2.18 8.00
CA GLY A 23 -13.47 1.76 8.85
C GLY A 23 -12.44 2.86 9.08
N TYR A 24 -11.17 2.53 8.94
CA TYR A 24 -10.06 3.45 9.20
C TYR A 24 -9.15 3.61 7.99
N PHE A 25 -8.75 4.84 7.75
CA PHE A 25 -7.71 5.18 6.79
C PHE A 25 -6.46 5.65 7.51
N LEU A 26 -5.29 5.45 6.91
CA LEU A 26 -4.09 6.13 7.37
C LEU A 26 -4.24 7.63 7.09
N ARG A 27 -3.80 8.47 8.02
CA ARG A 27 -3.71 9.91 7.78
C ARG A 27 -2.75 10.20 6.65
N ASP A 28 -3.09 11.21 5.85
CA ASP A 28 -2.15 11.84 4.93
C ASP A 28 -1.49 13.05 5.59
N ARG A 29 -0.28 13.36 5.15
CA ARG A 29 0.40 14.61 5.44
C ARG A 29 -0.15 15.72 4.54
N LEU A 30 0.24 16.96 4.81
CA LEU A 30 -0.16 18.12 3.99
C LEU A 30 0.22 17.98 2.51
N ASN A 31 1.31 17.27 2.21
CA ASN A 31 1.75 17.02 0.84
C ASN A 31 1.05 15.81 0.19
N ARG A 32 0.04 15.22 0.84
CA ARG A 32 -0.71 14.03 0.41
C ARG A 32 0.07 12.72 0.44
N ASP A 33 1.25 12.71 1.05
CA ASP A 33 1.92 11.45 1.35
C ASP A 33 1.25 10.76 2.53
N CYS A 34 1.18 9.43 2.46
CA CYS A 34 0.81 8.61 3.60
C CYS A 34 1.70 8.94 4.81
N VAL A 35 1.12 9.07 6.01
CA VAL A 35 1.84 9.39 7.25
C VAL A 35 2.99 8.42 7.57
N MET A 36 2.93 7.19 7.05
CA MET A 36 3.93 6.15 7.23
C MET A 36 5.11 6.23 6.25
N LEU A 37 5.08 7.10 5.25
CA LEU A 37 6.17 7.27 4.28
C LEU A 37 7.26 8.19 4.84
N GLU A 38 8.45 7.70 5.10
CA GLU A 38 9.57 8.44 5.66
C GLU A 38 10.80 8.20 4.80
N GLU A 39 11.43 9.29 4.31
CA GLU A 39 12.62 9.21 3.44
C GLU A 39 12.46 8.26 2.23
N GLY A 40 11.26 8.21 1.66
CA GLY A 40 10.94 7.37 0.49
C GLY A 40 10.63 5.90 0.82
N ALA A 41 10.60 5.51 2.09
CA ALA A 41 10.25 4.15 2.52
C ALA A 41 9.13 4.13 3.57
N CYS A 42 8.37 3.04 3.65
CA CYS A 42 7.38 2.89 4.71
C CYS A 42 8.07 2.53 6.03
N ARG A 43 7.97 3.38 7.07
CA ARG A 43 8.56 3.10 8.40
C ARG A 43 7.93 1.92 9.15
N ALA A 44 6.80 1.40 8.65
CA ALA A 44 6.12 0.22 9.15
C ALA A 44 6.03 -0.88 8.09
N TYR A 45 7.05 -1.02 7.23
CA TYR A 45 7.05 -1.90 6.06
C TYR A 45 6.54 -3.34 6.33
N PRO A 46 7.01 -4.08 7.35
CA PRO A 46 6.48 -5.43 7.64
C PRO A 46 4.99 -5.44 7.99
N GLY A 47 4.51 -4.36 8.60
CA GLY A 47 3.14 -4.21 9.08
C GLY A 47 2.15 -3.66 8.06
N ARG A 48 2.56 -3.44 6.80
CA ARG A 48 1.72 -2.84 5.74
C ARG A 48 0.33 -3.50 5.66
N PRO A 49 -0.74 -2.71 5.45
CA PRO A 49 -2.07 -3.26 5.21
C PRO A 49 -2.09 -4.02 3.87
N ILE A 50 -3.12 -4.84 3.67
CA ILE A 50 -3.25 -5.68 2.47
C ILE A 50 -3.14 -4.87 1.19
N GLN A 51 -3.81 -3.70 1.12
CA GLN A 51 -3.75 -2.79 -0.02
C GLN A 51 -2.29 -2.45 -0.41
N CYS A 52 -1.47 -2.01 0.56
CA CYS A 52 -0.07 -1.69 0.30
C CYS A 52 0.84 -2.91 0.09
N ARG A 53 0.38 -4.13 0.40
CA ARG A 53 1.12 -5.38 0.12
C ARG A 53 0.81 -5.90 -1.27
N THR A 54 -0.39 -5.67 -1.76
CA THR A 54 -0.84 -6.15 -3.08
C THR A 54 -0.53 -5.17 -4.20
N TYR A 55 -0.21 -3.91 -3.90
CA TYR A 55 0.27 -2.96 -4.89
C TYR A 55 1.58 -3.45 -5.56
N PRO A 56 1.73 -3.35 -6.89
CA PRO A 56 0.85 -2.72 -7.88
C PRO A 56 -0.14 -3.68 -8.57
N PHE A 57 -0.37 -4.88 -8.04
CA PHE A 57 -1.22 -5.91 -8.64
C PHE A 57 -2.72 -5.72 -8.36
N TRP A 58 -3.17 -4.48 -8.21
CA TRP A 58 -4.59 -4.20 -8.04
C TRP A 58 -5.33 -4.38 -9.36
N LEU A 59 -6.62 -4.75 -9.29
CA LEU A 59 -7.42 -5.09 -10.48
C LEU A 59 -7.52 -3.93 -11.46
N GLU A 60 -7.64 -2.72 -10.95
CA GLU A 60 -7.72 -1.48 -11.72
C GLU A 60 -6.42 -1.17 -12.48
N ILE A 61 -5.26 -1.53 -11.91
CA ILE A 61 -3.95 -1.35 -12.57
C ILE A 61 -3.75 -2.46 -13.61
N LEU A 62 -4.15 -3.69 -13.29
CA LEU A 62 -4.02 -4.86 -14.16
C LEU A 62 -5.07 -4.94 -15.28
N LYS A 63 -6.05 -4.03 -15.30
CA LYS A 63 -7.18 -4.04 -16.23
C LYS A 63 -6.77 -3.96 -17.69
N SER A 64 -5.71 -3.23 -18.01
CA SER A 64 -5.19 -3.08 -19.37
C SER A 64 -3.71 -2.74 -19.35
N SER A 65 -3.04 -2.92 -20.49
CA SER A 65 -1.66 -2.46 -20.67
C SER A 65 -1.54 -0.94 -20.49
N GLU A 66 -2.55 -0.17 -20.89
CA GLU A 66 -2.59 1.28 -20.71
C GLU A 66 -2.62 1.67 -19.23
N SER A 67 -3.51 1.07 -18.42
CA SER A 67 -3.57 1.33 -16.97
C SER A 67 -2.26 0.95 -16.26
N TRP A 68 -1.60 -0.13 -16.70
CA TRP A 68 -0.29 -0.51 -16.19
C TRP A 68 0.80 0.52 -16.53
N GLN A 69 0.82 1.04 -17.76
CA GLN A 69 1.78 2.08 -18.17
C GLN A 69 1.52 3.40 -17.45
N GLU A 70 0.26 3.80 -17.31
CA GLU A 70 -0.13 5.02 -16.60
C GLU A 70 0.32 4.97 -15.14
N GLU A 71 0.04 3.88 -14.43
CA GLU A 71 0.50 3.73 -13.04
C GLU A 71 2.03 3.64 -12.96
N GLY A 72 2.68 3.11 -13.99
CA GLY A 72 4.15 3.12 -14.14
C GLY A 72 4.77 4.51 -14.21
N THR A 73 4.01 5.55 -14.58
CA THR A 73 4.47 6.95 -14.50
C THR A 73 4.52 7.46 -13.06
N ARG A 74 3.75 6.84 -12.15
CA ARG A 74 3.62 7.24 -10.73
C ARG A 74 4.54 6.44 -9.83
N CYS A 75 4.71 5.13 -10.11
CA CYS A 75 5.61 4.28 -9.35
C CYS A 75 6.84 3.87 -10.17
N PRO A 76 8.05 4.34 -9.80
CA PRO A 76 9.28 4.01 -10.52
C PRO A 76 9.68 2.53 -10.38
N GLY A 77 9.01 1.75 -9.53
CA GLY A 77 9.24 0.32 -9.37
C GLY A 77 8.52 -0.54 -10.41
N ILE A 78 7.47 -0.03 -11.06
CA ILE A 78 6.72 -0.77 -12.06
C ILE A 78 7.60 -1.03 -13.29
N GLY A 79 7.58 -2.27 -13.78
CA GLY A 79 8.43 -2.71 -14.89
C GLY A 79 9.90 -2.92 -14.51
N ARG A 80 10.27 -2.83 -13.22
CA ARG A 80 11.63 -3.05 -12.72
C ARG A 80 11.67 -4.19 -11.69
N GLY A 81 12.82 -4.86 -11.61
CA GLY A 81 13.06 -5.91 -10.61
C GLY A 81 12.57 -7.29 -11.05
N ARG A 82 12.07 -8.07 -10.09
CA ARG A 82 11.70 -9.47 -10.27
C ARG A 82 10.48 -9.61 -11.20
N LEU A 83 10.56 -10.55 -12.14
CA LEU A 83 9.40 -10.98 -12.93
C LEU A 83 8.48 -11.87 -12.09
N TRP A 84 7.19 -11.58 -12.15
CA TRP A 84 6.14 -12.32 -11.46
C TRP A 84 5.30 -13.08 -12.49
N SER A 85 5.07 -14.36 -12.23
CA SER A 85 4.15 -15.17 -13.03
C SER A 85 2.68 -14.84 -12.68
N PHE A 86 1.78 -15.13 -13.61
CA PHE A 86 0.34 -14.96 -13.39
C PHE A 86 -0.16 -15.70 -12.13
N SER A 87 0.35 -16.91 -11.86
CA SER A 87 -0.02 -17.69 -10.68
C SER A 87 0.40 -17.00 -9.37
N GLU A 88 1.58 -16.38 -9.34
CA GLU A 88 2.04 -15.64 -8.16
C GLU A 88 1.25 -14.36 -7.95
N ILE A 89 0.97 -13.62 -9.03
CA ILE A 89 0.15 -12.41 -8.99
C ILE A 89 -1.25 -12.75 -8.45
N ARG A 90 -1.88 -13.82 -8.96
CA ARG A 90 -3.17 -14.29 -8.41
C ARG A 90 -3.09 -14.67 -6.94
N GLY A 91 -1.98 -15.26 -6.50
CA GLY A 91 -1.74 -15.58 -5.08
C GLY A 91 -1.65 -14.32 -4.21
N ILE A 92 -1.04 -13.24 -4.72
CA ILE A 92 -0.96 -11.95 -4.02
C ILE A 92 -2.32 -11.27 -3.94
N MET A 93 -3.08 -11.29 -5.04
CA MET A 93 -4.40 -10.66 -5.09
C MET A 93 -5.40 -11.30 -4.14
N GLY A 94 -5.14 -12.54 -3.67
CA GLY A 94 -5.93 -13.23 -2.66
C GLY A 94 -7.42 -13.21 -3.01
N GLN A 95 -7.81 -14.03 -4.01
CA GLN A 95 -9.17 -14.08 -4.57
C GLN A 95 -10.26 -13.68 -3.56
N VAL A 96 -10.84 -12.50 -3.81
CA VAL A 96 -12.13 -12.07 -3.27
C VAL A 96 -13.23 -12.85 -3.99
#